data_AF-A0AAU8H013-F1
#
_entry.id   AF-A0AAU8H013-F1
#
_cell.length_a   1.000
_cell.length_b   1.000
_cell.length_c   1.000
_cell.angle_alpha   90.00
_cell.angle_beta   90.00
_cell.angle_gamma   90.00
#
_symmetry.space_group_name_H-M   'P 1'
#
loop_
_entity.id
_entity.type
_entity.pdbx_description
1 polymer ?
#
loop_
_entity_poly.entity_id
_entity_poly.type
_entity_poly.pdbx_seq_one_letter_code
_entity_poly.pdbx_strand_id
1 'polypeptide(L)' 'MKIIKQLLLILLVLSILSSSFAAEKRYSLPLEESPYIGYENAPVTIVEFIDYQ' A
#
# COMPACT_ATOMS: atom_id res chain seq x y z
N MET A 1 -21.58 18.85 -28.49
CA MET A 1 -21.20 17.45 -28.22
C MET A 1 -19.70 17.14 -28.42
N LYS A 2 -18.99 17.77 -29.38
CA LYS A 2 -17.55 17.52 -29.61
C LYS A 2 -16.66 17.83 -28.39
N ILE A 3 -16.88 18.98 -27.75
CA ILE A 3 -16.13 19.44 -26.57
C ILE A 3 -16.33 18.51 -25.36
N ILE A 4 -17.57 18.05 -25.13
CA ILE A 4 -17.89 17.12 -24.02
C ILE A 4 -17.18 15.77 -24.22
N LYS A 5 -17.13 15.26 -25.46
CA LYS A 5 -16.38 14.03 -25.78
C LYS A 5 -14.88 14.18 -25.54
N GLN A 6 -14.31 15.35 -25.87
CA GLN A 6 -12.90 15.65 -25.59
C GLN A 6 -12.62 15.75 -24.09
N LEU A 7 -13.53 16.36 -23.31
CA LEU A 7 -13.40 16.46 -21.87
C LEU A 7 -13.46 15.08 -21.19
N LEU A 8 -14.36 14.22 -21.66
CA LEU A 8 -14.46 12.82 -21.22
C LEU A 8 -13.19 12.03 -21.55
N LEU A 9 -12.61 12.24 -22.74
CA LEU A 9 -11.35 11.61 -23.13
C LEU A 9 -10.20 12.04 -22.20
N ILE A 10 -10.10 13.34 -21.90
CA ILE A 10 -9.07 13.89 -21.01
C ILE A 10 -9.22 13.31 -19.58
N LEU A 11 -10.45 13.27 -19.06
CA LEU A 11 -10.74 12.70 -17.75
C LEU A 11 -10.35 11.21 -17.69
N LEU A 12 -10.67 10.45 -18.73
CA LEU A 12 -10.32 9.03 -18.82
C LEU A 12 -8.79 8.84 -18.82
N VAL A 13 -8.07 9.66 -19.58
CA VAL A 13 -6.59 9.62 -19.63
C VAL A 13 -5.98 9.97 -18.26
N LEU A 14 -6.48 11.01 -17.58
CA LEU A 14 -6.01 11.37 -16.24
C LEU A 14 -6.22 10.24 -15.22
N SER A 15 -7.33 9.50 -15.34
CA SER A 15 -7.66 8.40 -14.44
C SER A 15 -6.66 7.24 -14.55
N ILE A 16 -6.18 6.97 -15.76
CA ILE A 16 -5.21 5.88 -16.03
C ILE A 16 -3.80 6.26 -15.53
N LEU A 17 -3.44 7.55 -15.62
CA LEU A 17 -2.13 8.05 -15.18
C LEU A 17 -1.97 8.14 -13.66
N SER A 18 -3.04 7.92 -12.89
CA SER A 18 -3.07 8.08 -11.44
C SER A 18 -2.59 6.84 -10.66
N SER A 19 -2.08 5.80 -11.32
CA SER A 19 -1.54 4.61 -10.65
C SER A 19 -0.27 4.96 -9.88
N SER A 20 -0.37 5.07 -8.55
CA SER A 20 0.80 5.13 -7.66
C SER A 20 1.28 3.71 -7.36
N PHE A 21 2.52 3.40 -7.72
CA PHE A 21 3.14 2.14 -7.33
C PHE A 21 3.59 2.24 -5.87
N ALA A 22 3.03 1.39 -5.01
CA ALA A 22 3.51 1.23 -3.65
C ALA A 22 4.99 0.79 -3.70
N ALA A 23 5.80 1.32 -2.78
CA ALA A 23 7.21 0.96 -2.70
C ALA A 23 7.37 -0.57 -2.56
N GLU A 24 8.34 -1.13 -3.28
CA GLU A 24 8.64 -2.56 -3.26
C GLU A 24 8.85 -3.07 -1.82
N LYS A 25 8.25 -4.22 -1.50
CA LYS A 25 8.44 -4.88 -0.20
C LYS A 25 9.91 -5.24 -0.04
N ARG A 26 10.63 -4.51 0.80
CA ARG A 26 12.09 -4.65 0.97
C ARG A 26 12.51 -5.96 1.63
N TYR A 27 11.72 -6.44 2.60
CA TYR A 27 12.04 -7.63 3.39
C TYR A 27 10.80 -8.47 3.66
N SER A 28 10.98 -9.78 3.66
CA SER A 28 10.02 -10.72 4.21
C SER A 28 10.62 -11.33 5.46
N LEU A 29 10.14 -10.89 6.62
CA LEU A 29 10.56 -11.41 7.92
C LEU A 29 9.61 -12.55 8.33
N PRO A 30 10.11 -13.76 8.62
CA PRO A 30 9.29 -14.80 9.22
C PRO A 30 8.94 -14.39 10.65
N LEU A 31 7.65 -14.33 10.96
CA LEU A 31 7.16 -14.02 12.32
C LEU A 31 6.73 -15.27 13.09
N GLU A 32 6.53 -16.41 12.40
CA GLU A 32 6.15 -17.70 12.99
C GLU A 32 5.05 -17.56 14.06
N GLU A 33 5.21 -18.16 15.24
CA GLU A 33 4.28 -18.02 16.37
C GLU A 33 4.71 -16.94 17.38
N SER A 34 5.37 -15.88 16.90
CA SER A 34 5.76 -14.76 17.76
C SER A 34 4.54 -14.13 18.44
N PRO A 35 4.63 -13.77 19.74
CA PRO A 35 3.54 -13.12 20.43
C PRO A 35 3.25 -11.76 19.79
N TYR A 36 1.97 -11.42 19.68
CA TYR A 36 1.53 -10.14 19.15
C TYR A 36 0.47 -9.51 20.05
N ILE A 37 0.40 -8.18 20.00
CA ILE A 37 -0.64 -7.38 20.62
C ILE A 37 -1.06 -6.29 19.65
N GLY A 38 -2.33 -5.87 19.73
CA GLY A 38 -2.88 -4.80 18.89
C GLY A 38 -3.90 -5.28 17.86
N TYR A 39 -4.25 -4.38 16.95
CA TYR A 39 -5.28 -4.62 15.94
C TYR A 39 -4.71 -5.40 14.75
N GLU A 40 -5.37 -6.50 14.37
CA GLU A 40 -4.93 -7.42 13.31
C GLU A 40 -4.78 -6.73 11.94
N ASN A 41 -5.59 -5.72 11.67
CA ASN A 41 -5.57 -4.97 10.41
C ASN A 41 -5.02 -3.54 10.60
N ALA A 42 -4.08 -3.35 11.52
CA ALA A 42 -3.43 -2.06 11.69
C ALA A 42 -2.73 -1.64 10.38
N PRO A 43 -2.80 -0.36 9.98
CA PRO A 43 -2.13 0.12 8.76
C PRO A 43 -0.60 0.10 8.88
N VAL A 44 -0.07 -0.05 10.09
CA VAL A 44 1.35 -0.13 10.41
C VAL A 44 1.55 -1.23 11.44
N THR A 45 2.53 -2.10 11.20
CA THR A 45 2.96 -3.16 12.12
C THR A 45 4.42 -2.93 12.50
N ILE A 46 4.72 -2.99 13.80
CA ILE A 46 6.08 -2.89 14.34
C ILE A 46 6.49 -4.29 14.79
N VAL A 47 7.70 -4.73 14.43
CA VAL A 47 8.28 -6.01 14.84
C VAL A 47 9.55 -5.72 15.64
N GLU A 48 9.63 -6.26 16.85
CA GLU A 48 10.78 -6.11 17.74
C GLU A 48 11.59 -7.41 17.79
N PHE A 49 12.92 -7.28 17.68
CA PHE A 49 13.87 -8.36 17.93
C PHE A 49 14.70 -7.94 19.14
N ILE A 50 14.57 -8.66 20.25
CA ILE A 50 15.25 -8.37 21.50
C ILE A 50 15.88 -9.65 22.05
N ASP A 51 17.07 -9.51 22.63
CA ASP A 51 17.72 -10.51 23.45
C ASP A 51 17.70 -10.01 24.90
N TYR A 52 17.31 -10.86 25.85
CA TYR A 52 17.18 -10.52 27.26
C TYR A 52 18.46 -10.77 28.08
N GLN A 53 19.50 -11.34 27.45
CA GLN A 53 20.81 -11.58 28.06
C GLN A 53 21.70 -10.32 28.00
#